data_AF-H6SRC9-F1
#
_entry.id   AF-H6SRC9-F1
#
_cell.length_a   1.000
_cell.length_b   1.000
_cell.length_c   1.000
_cell.angle_alpha   90.00
_cell.angle_beta   90.00
_cell.angle_gamma   90.00
#
_symmetry.space_group_name_H-M   'P 1'
#
loop_
_entity.id
_entity.type
_entity.pdbx_description
1 polymer ?
#
loop_
_entity_poly.entity_id
_entity_poly.type
_entity_poly.pdbx_seq_one_letter_code
_entity_poly.pdbx_strand_id
1 'polypeptide(L)'
;MLPPSPLMLFFARAFRPFFLGAGLYAVVVMGLWLLVLQGRLVIPGPFAPLGWHAHEMLFGFAGAAVAGFVLTASPSWTGRPPLRGGHSCFWPSCGWRPAF
;
A
#
# COMPACT_ATOMS: atom_id res chain seq x y z
N MET A 1 25.99 5.79 19.70
CA MET A 1 24.68 5.25 19.27
C MET A 1 23.83 6.41 18.77
N LEU A 2 23.96 6.81 17.49
CA LEU A 2 23.08 7.83 16.93
C LEU A 2 21.70 7.21 16.63
N PRO A 3 20.58 7.88 16.96
CA PRO A 3 19.28 7.41 16.53
C PRO A 3 19.23 7.35 15.00
N PRO A 4 18.66 6.30 14.39
CA PRO A 4 18.50 6.24 12.93
C PRO A 4 17.65 7.42 12.47
N SER A 5 18.03 8.04 11.35
CA SER A 5 17.30 9.18 10.79
C SER A 5 15.85 8.77 10.45
N PRO A 6 14.85 9.64 10.65
CA PRO A 6 13.44 9.30 10.43
C PRO A 6 13.13 8.87 8.99
N LEU A 7 13.96 9.30 8.03
CA LEU A 7 13.91 8.86 6.63
C LEU A 7 14.19 7.36 6.47
N MET A 8 15.13 6.79 7.23
CA MET A 8 15.40 5.34 7.18
C MET A 8 14.22 4.53 7.72
N LEU A 9 13.48 5.05 8.71
CA LEU A 9 12.27 4.40 9.23
C LEU A 9 11.11 4.37 8.23
N PHE A 10 11.04 5.35 7.31
CA PHE A 10 10.02 5.41 6.25
C PHE A 10 10.24 4.34 5.18
N PHE A 11 11.51 4.02 4.86
CA PHE A 11 11.88 2.97 3.92
C PHE A 11 12.03 1.58 4.56
N ALA A 12 12.40 1.49 5.84
CA ALA A 12 12.58 0.21 6.55
C ALA A 12 11.26 -0.51 6.88
N ARG A 13 10.12 0.15 6.71
CA ARG A 13 8.78 -0.40 6.94
C ARG A 13 8.04 -0.36 5.61
N ALA A 14 8.34 -1.33 4.73
CA ALA A 14 7.85 -1.49 3.36
C ALA A 14 6.32 -1.30 3.17
N PHE A 15 5.56 -1.28 4.25
CA PHE A 15 4.13 -1.05 4.36
C PHE A 15 3.62 0.33 3.94
N ARG A 16 4.43 1.40 3.99
CA ARG A 16 3.86 2.77 3.91
C ARG A 16 3.82 3.40 2.50
N PRO A 17 4.88 3.39 1.67
CA PRO A 17 4.89 4.22 0.46
C PRO A 17 3.91 3.74 -0.62
N PHE A 18 3.73 2.43 -0.83
CA PHE A 18 2.84 1.93 -1.89
C PHE A 18 1.35 2.07 -1.56
N PHE A 19 0.95 1.82 -0.31
CA PHE A 19 -0.44 2.10 0.12
C PHE A 19 -0.75 3.60 0.11
N LEU A 20 0.23 4.44 0.46
CA LEU A 20 0.09 5.89 0.40
C LEU A 20 0.05 6.38 -1.06
N GLY A 21 0.81 5.76 -1.95
CA GLY A 21 0.73 5.95 -3.39
C GLY A 21 -0.62 5.53 -3.97
N ALA A 22 -1.16 4.38 -3.56
CA ALA A 22 -2.49 3.92 -3.96
C ALA A 22 -3.59 4.89 -3.49
N GLY A 23 -3.50 5.37 -2.24
CA GLY A 23 -4.41 6.37 -1.70
C GLY A 23 -4.33 7.71 -2.43
N LEU A 24 -3.11 8.22 -2.68
CA LEU A 24 -2.92 9.46 -3.42
C LEU A 24 -3.45 9.36 -4.85
N TYR A 25 -3.17 8.25 -5.52
CA TYR A 25 -3.65 7.98 -6.86
C TYR A 25 -5.19 7.91 -6.89
N ALA A 26 -5.82 7.25 -5.91
CA ALA A 26 -7.29 7.22 -5.80
C ALA A 26 -7.89 8.62 -5.68
N VAL A 27 -7.30 9.48 -4.85
CA VAL A 27 -7.77 10.88 -4.69
C VAL A 27 -7.66 11.65 -6.01
N VAL A 28 -6.54 11.51 -6.72
CA VAL A 28 -6.33 12.19 -8.01
C VAL A 28 -7.33 11.71 -9.06
N VAL A 29 -7.47 10.39 -9.24
CA VAL A 29 -8.37 9.84 -10.25
C VAL A 29 -9.84 10.14 -9.92
N MET A 30 -10.24 10.12 -8.65
CA MET A 30 -11.58 10.56 -8.27
C MET A 30 -11.80 12.04 -8.55
N GLY A 31 -10.80 12.89 -8.28
CA GLY A 31 -10.87 14.31 -8.63
C GLY A 31 -11.08 14.53 -10.12
N LEU A 32 -10.30 13.85 -10.96
CA LEU A 32 -10.44 13.88 -12.41
C LEU A 32 -11.81 13.35 -12.86
N TRP A 33 -12.28 12.25 -12.26
CA TRP A 33 -13.58 11.67 -12.60
C TRP A 33 -14.75 12.61 -12.27
N LEU A 34 -14.72 13.27 -11.12
CA LEU A 34 -15.73 14.26 -10.75
C LEU A 34 -15.77 15.43 -11.74
N LEU A 35 -14.60 15.91 -12.20
CA LEU A 35 -14.53 16.96 -13.21
C LEU A 35 -15.10 16.51 -14.56
N VAL A 36 -14.90 15.25 -14.93
CA VAL A 36 -15.48 14.64 -16.13
C VAL A 36 -16.99 14.54 -16.02
N LEU A 37 -17.52 14.08 -14.88
CA LEU A 37 -18.97 14.01 -14.63
C LEU A 37 -19.66 15.39 -14.64
N GLN A 38 -18.95 16.43 -14.19
CA GLN A 38 -19.41 17.81 -14.27
C GLN A 38 -19.32 18.41 -15.68
N GLY A 39 -18.80 17.67 -16.67
CA GLY A 39 -18.55 18.16 -18.02
C GLY A 39 -17.46 19.23 -18.11
N ARG A 40 -16.66 19.42 -17.05
CA ARG A 40 -15.60 20.45 -16.99
C ARG A 40 -14.28 19.95 -17.57
N LEU A 41 -14.14 18.64 -17.72
CA LEU A 41 -12.96 17.99 -18.27
C LEU A 41 -13.39 16.95 -19.30
N VAL A 42 -12.85 17.05 -20.50
CA VAL A 42 -12.99 16.02 -21.54
C VAL A 42 -11.63 15.36 -21.68
N ILE A 43 -11.58 14.05 -21.49
CA ILE A 43 -10.36 13.27 -21.63
C ILE A 43 -10.34 12.72 -23.06
N PRO A 44 -9.49 13.27 -23.96
CA PRO A 44 -9.36 12.74 -25.31
C PRO A 44 -8.65 11.39 -25.24
N GLY A 45 -9.25 10.36 -25.85
CA GLY A 45 -8.69 9.02 -25.86
C GLY A 45 -9.57 8.02 -26.61
N PRO A 46 -9.08 6.78 -26.77
CA PRO A 46 -9.82 5.72 -27.46
C PRO A 46 -11.00 5.18 -26.64
N PHE A 47 -11.04 5.47 -25.34
CA PHE A 47 -12.08 4.97 -24.44
C PHE A 47 -13.16 6.02 -24.17
N ALA A 48 -14.41 5.57 -24.07
CA ALA A 48 -15.48 6.37 -23.50
C ALA A 48 -15.13 6.77 -22.05
N PRO A 49 -15.67 7.88 -21.50
CA PRO A 49 -15.32 8.38 -20.18
C PRO A 49 -15.45 7.33 -19.06
N LEU A 50 -16.50 6.51 -19.09
CA LEU A 50 -16.69 5.41 -18.15
C LEU A 50 -15.64 4.30 -18.30
N GLY A 51 -15.25 4.00 -19.53
CA GLY A 51 -14.19 3.02 -19.83
C GLY A 51 -12.83 3.50 -19.35
N TRP A 52 -12.53 4.79 -19.49
CA TRP A 52 -11.33 5.41 -18.93
C TRP A 52 -11.33 5.29 -17.39
N HIS A 53 -12.44 5.65 -16.73
CA HIS A 53 -12.55 5.51 -15.29
C HIS A 53 -12.32 4.08 -14.79
N ALA A 54 -12.95 3.10 -15.43
CA ALA A 54 -12.76 1.69 -15.11
C ALA A 54 -11.31 1.24 -15.30
N HIS A 55 -10.64 1.72 -16.35
CA HIS A 55 -9.23 1.43 -16.61
C HIS A 55 -8.33 1.97 -15.49
N GLU A 56 -8.52 3.23 -15.06
CA GLU A 56 -7.72 3.84 -13.99
C GLU A 56 -7.95 3.12 -12.63
N MET A 57 -9.18 2.68 -12.33
CA MET A 57 -9.47 1.90 -11.13
C MET A 57 -8.82 0.51 -11.16
N LEU A 58 -8.82 -0.16 -12.31
CA LEU A 58 -8.32 -1.53 -12.45
C LEU A 58 -6.79 -1.58 -12.53
N PHE A 59 -6.16 -0.74 -13.35
CA PHE A 59 -4.72 -0.81 -13.58
C PHE A 59 -3.92 0.09 -12.64
N GLY A 60 -4.46 1.26 -12.31
CA GLY A 60 -3.78 2.18 -11.42
C GLY A 60 -4.02 1.88 -9.95
N PHE A 61 -5.28 1.96 -9.50
CA PHE A 61 -5.60 1.77 -8.08
C PHE A 61 -5.40 0.33 -7.63
N ALA A 62 -6.03 -0.64 -8.29
CA ALA A 62 -5.89 -2.04 -7.89
C ALA A 62 -4.45 -2.54 -8.10
N GLY A 63 -3.75 -2.09 -9.16
CA GLY A 63 -2.33 -2.38 -9.36
C GLY A 63 -1.44 -1.89 -8.22
N ALA A 64 -1.63 -0.64 -7.76
CA ALA A 64 -0.91 -0.10 -6.61
C ALA A 64 -1.25 -0.83 -5.29
N ALA A 65 -2.51 -1.23 -5.10
CA ALA A 65 -2.93 -2.01 -3.95
C ALA A 65 -2.31 -3.42 -3.94
N VAL A 66 -2.26 -4.11 -5.08
CA VAL A 66 -1.62 -5.42 -5.23
C VAL A 66 -0.11 -5.31 -5.00
N ALA A 67 0.54 -4.28 -5.55
CA ALA A 67 1.96 -4.03 -5.30
C ALA A 67 2.24 -3.81 -3.80
N GLY A 68 1.40 -3.01 -3.12
CA GLY A 68 1.44 -2.84 -1.67
C GLY A 68 1.28 -4.16 -0.93
N PHE A 69 0.26 -4.95 -1.29
CA PHE A 69 -0.03 -6.23 -0.67
C PHE A 69 1.14 -7.22 -0.80
N VAL A 70 1.68 -7.42 -2.01
CA VAL A 70 2.79 -8.36 -2.27
C VAL A 70 4.04 -7.95 -1.48
N LEU A 71 4.37 -6.66 -1.43
CA LEU A 71 5.52 -6.17 -0.66
C LEU A 71 5.34 -6.35 0.85
N THR A 72 4.11 -6.29 1.35
CA THR A 72 3.80 -6.54 2.77
C THR A 72 3.68 -8.02 3.14
N ALA A 73 3.25 -8.86 2.19
CA ALA A 73 3.16 -10.31 2.38
C ALA A 73 4.51 -11.01 2.23
N SER A 74 5.46 -10.44 1.47
CA SER A 74 6.77 -11.05 1.24
C SER A 74 7.59 -11.28 2.54
N PRO A 75 7.66 -10.35 3.51
CA PRO A 75 8.32 -10.58 4.80
C PRO A 75 7.65 -11.65 5.66
N SER A 76 6.32 -11.76 5.63
CA SER A 76 5.58 -12.75 6.42
C SER A 76 5.70 -14.15 5.81
N TRP A 77 5.77 -14.28 4.47
CA TRP A 77 5.99 -15.56 3.78
C TRP A 77 7.43 -16.05 3.85
N THR A 78 8.42 -15.15 4.01
CA THR A 78 9.82 -15.54 4.20
C THR A 78 10.15 -15.99 5.62
N GLY A 79 9.16 -16.01 6.53
CA GLY A 79 9.32 -16.58 7.88
C GLY A 79 10.38 -15.89 8.72
N ARG A 80 10.79 -14.68 8.36
CA ARG A 80 11.82 -13.92 9.09
C ARG A 80 11.17 -13.28 10.30
N PRO A 81 11.46 -13.74 11.54
CA PRO A 81 11.01 -13.02 12.71
C PRO A 81 11.56 -11.59 12.65
N PRO A 82 10.78 -10.56 13.05
CA PRO A 82 11.36 -9.25 13.29
C PRO A 82 12.52 -9.45 14.26
N LEU A 83 13.68 -8.86 13.98
CA LEU A 83 14.83 -8.81 14.88
C LEU A 83 14.45 -8.05 16.16
N ARG A 84 13.60 -8.64 17.00
CA ARG A 84 13.42 -8.29 18.40
C ARG A 84 14.58 -8.96 19.11
N GLY A 85 15.55 -8.15 19.53
CA GLY A 85 16.51 -8.57 20.54
C GLY A 85 15.78 -9.15 21.75
N GLY A 86 16.40 -10.14 22.39
CA GLY A 86 15.98 -10.70 23.69
C GLY A 86 15.65 -9.58 24.68
N HIS A 87 14.91 -9.80 25.75
CA HIS A 87 14.91 -10.94 26.66
C HIS A 87 13.52 -11.04 27.31
N SER A 88 13.25 -12.19 27.95
CA SER A 88 12.06 -12.54 28.73
C SER A 88 10.99 -13.35 27.99
N CYS A 89 11.34 -14.59 27.66
CA CYS A 89 10.39 -15.69 27.73
C CYS A 89 10.45 -16.24 29.17
N PHE A 90 9.59 -15.71 30.04
CA PHE A 90 9.29 -16.29 31.36
C PHE A 90 7.77 -16.40 31.50
N TRP A 91 7.12 -17.28 30.73
CA TRP A 91 5.75 -17.71 31.04
C TRP A 91 5.35 -19.01 30.31
N PRO A 92 4.54 -19.92 30.91
CA PRO A 92 4.17 -21.20 30.29
C PRO A 92 3.15 -21.10 29.13
N SER A 93 2.75 -19.90 28.68
CA SER A 93 1.66 -19.73 27.70
C SER A 93 2.11 -19.57 26.23
N CYS A 94 3.34 -19.93 25.89
CA CYS A 94 3.86 -19.87 24.50
C CYS A 94 3.27 -20.93 23.55
N GLY A 95 2.04 -21.41 23.80
CA GLY A 95 1.31 -22.35 22.94
C GLY A 95 0.28 -21.72 22.00
N TRP A 96 0.06 -20.40 22.06
CA TRP A 96 -0.93 -19.72 21.22
C TRP A 96 -0.41 -18.41 20.67
N ARG A 97 0.08 -18.40 19.43
CA ARG A 97 0.02 -17.23 18.57
C ARG A 97 -0.45 -17.67 17.19
N PRO A 98 -1.63 -17.23 16.72
CA PRO A 98 -1.96 -17.34 15.31
C PRO A 98 -0.94 -16.50 14.54
N ALA A 99 -0.29 -17.13 13.57
CA ALA A 99 0.61 -16.47 12.65
C ALA A 99 -0.19 -15.49 11.79
N PHE A 100 -0.13 -14.21 12.16
CA PHE A 100 -0.49 -13.07 11.32
C PHE A 100 0.57 -11.98 11.50
#